data_AF-A0A8J7T407-F1
#
_entry.id   AF-A0A8J7T407-F1
#
_cell.length_a   1.000
_cell.length_b   1.000
_cell.length_c   1.000
_cell.angle_alpha   90.00
_cell.angle_beta   90.00
_cell.angle_gamma   90.00
#
_symmetry.space_group_name_H-M   'P 1'
#
loop_
_entity.id
_entity.type
_entity.pdbx_description
1 polymer ?
#
loop_
_entity_poly.entity_id
_entity_poly.type
_entity_poly.pdbx_seq_one_letter_code
_entity_poly.pdbx_strand_id
1 'polypeptide(L)' 'MAHIRKKTIKGKTYLYLYETCREDGRVKSVYLRYLGPERVFEKYKNRA' A
#
# COMPACT_ATOMS: atom_id res chain seq x y z
N MET A 1 9.31 -5.10 7.24
CA MET A 1 8.47 -3.95 7.66
C MET A 1 7.41 -3.69 6.61
N ALA A 2 6.14 -3.85 6.99
CA ALA A 2 5.00 -3.65 6.11
C ALA A 2 4.67 -2.15 5.96
N HIS A 3 4.36 -1.74 4.73
CA HIS A 3 3.98 -0.36 4.40
C HIS A 3 2.97 -0.36 3.24
N ILE A 4 2.16 0.69 3.15
CA ILE A 4 1.18 0.85 2.08
C ILE A 4 1.78 1.72 0.97
N ARG A 5 1.67 1.27 -0.27
CA ARG A 5 1.96 2.07 -1.47
C ARG A 5 0.67 2.49 -2.16
N LYS A 6 0.67 3.73 -2.64
CA LYS A 6 -0.40 4.29 -3.45
C LYS A 6 -0.03 4.19 -4.92
N LYS A 7 -0.98 3.80 -5.77
CA LYS A 7 -0.83 3.82 -7.22
C LYS A 7 -2.05 4.49 -7.83
N THR A 8 -1.81 5.51 -8.65
CA THR A 8 -2.88 6.23 -9.35
C THR A 8 -3.00 5.69 -10.77
N ILE A 9 -4.20 5.25 -11.15
CA ILE A 9 -4.50 4.74 -12.50
C ILE A 9 -5.78 5.40 -12.97
N LYS A 10 -5.74 6.09 -14.12
CA LYS A 10 -6.90 6.80 -14.69
C LYS A 10 -7.60 7.72 -13.67
N GLY A 11 -6.83 8.46 -12.87
CA GLY A 11 -7.34 9.37 -11.85
C GLY A 11 -7.90 8.71 -10.58
N LYS A 12 -7.83 7.38 -10.46
CA LYS A 12 -8.25 6.64 -9.26
C LYS A 12 -7.03 6.17 -8.48
N THR A 13 -7.00 6.43 -7.17
CA THR A 13 -5.93 5.98 -6.28
C THR A 13 -6.25 4.64 -5.67
N TYR A 14 -5.27 3.73 -5.74
CA TYR A 14 -5.35 2.35 -5.29
C TYR A 14 -4.26 2.08 -4.25
N LEU A 15 -4.64 1.35 -3.21
CA LEU A 15 -3.77 1.02 -2.08
C LEU A 15 -3.29 -0.43 -2.20
N TYR A 16 -1.99 -0.62 -2.00
CA TYR A 16 -1.34 -1.92 -2.05
C TYR A 16 -0.44 -2.07 -0.83
N LEU A 17 -0.53 -3.22 -0.16
CA LEU A 17 0.33 -3.61 0.93
C LEU A 17 1.62 -4.21 0.38
N TYR A 18 2.74 -3.65 0.80
CA TYR A 18 4.07 -4.13 0.51
C TYR A 18 4.81 -4.42 1.81
N GLU A 19 5.73 -5.34 1.74
CA GLU A 19 6.68 -5.58 2.83
C GLU A 19 8.10 -5.37 2.33
N THR A 20 8.87 -4.61 3.11
CA THR A 20 10.30 -4.45 2.88
C THR A 20 11.06 -5.42 3.78
N CYS A 21 11.87 -6.29 3.17
CA CYS A 21 12.76 -7.23 3.84
C CYS A 21 14.20 -7.04 3.34
N ARG A 22 15.18 -7.46 4.15
CA ARG A 22 16.57 -7.56 3.72
C ARG A 22 16.84 -9.03 3.36
N GLU A 23 17.22 -9.26 2.12
CA GLU A 23 17.56 -10.58 1.57
C GLU A 23 18.95 -10.43 0.94
N ASP A 24 19.92 -11.25 1.36
CA ASP A 24 21.32 -11.18 0.89
C ASP A 24 21.96 -9.78 1.00
N GLY A 25 21.72 -9.09 2.11
CA GLY A 25 22.24 -7.73 2.35
C GLY A 25 21.59 -6.63 1.49
N ARG A 26 20.65 -6.98 0.60
CA ARG A 26 19.92 -6.04 -0.25
C ARG A 26 18.51 -5.81 0.27
N VAL A 27 18.03 -4.58 0.15
CA VAL A 27 16.66 -4.23 0.52
C VAL A 27 15.73 -4.61 -0.63
N LYS A 28 14.78 -5.51 -0.38
CA LYS A 28 13.79 -5.99 -1.34
C LYS A 28 12.40 -5.62 -0.87
N SER A 29 11.56 -5.15 -1.79
CA SER A 29 10.14 -4.86 -1.54
C SER A 29 9.29 -5.95 -2.18
N VAL A 30 8.55 -6.69 -1.37
CA VAL A 30 7.63 -7.76 -1.80
C VAL A 30 6.21 -7.22 -1.77
N TYR A 31 5.46 -7.48 -2.84
CA TYR A 31 4.03 -7.20 -2.88
C TYR A 31 3.28 -8.27 -2.09
N LEU A 32 2.47 -7.85 -1.11
CA LEU A 32 1.67 -8.76 -0.29
C LEU A 32 0.23 -8.83 -0.77
N ARG A 33 -0.44 -7.67 -0.88
CA ARG A 33 -1.90 -7.65 -1.09
C ARG A 33 -2.44 -6.34 -1.65
N TYR A 34 -3.50 -6.42 -2.44
CA TYR A 34 -4.26 -5.26 -2.87
C TYR A 34 -5.33 -4.94 -1.83
N LEU A 35 -5.35 -3.68 -1.37
CA LEU A 35 -6.22 -3.23 -0.28
C LEU A 35 -7.50 -2.56 -0.79
N GLY A 36 -7.56 -2.19 -2.07
CA GLY A 36 -8.71 -1.51 -2.64
C GLY A 36 -8.43 -0.06 -3.03
N PRO A 37 -9.43 0.66 -3.56
CA PRO A 37 -9.33 2.08 -3.85
C PRO A 37 -9.32 2.92 -2.57
N GLU A 38 -8.52 3.97 -2.54
CA GLU A 38 -8.33 4.86 -1.38
C GLU A 38 -9.67 5.45 -0.87
N ARG A 39 -10.61 5.71 -1.79
CA ARG A 39 -11.96 6.22 -1.51
C ARG A 39 -12.75 5.35 -0.52
N VAL A 40 -12.49 4.04 -0.45
CA VAL A 40 -13.12 3.15 0.53
C VAL A 40 -12.67 3.46 1.95
N PHE A 41 -11.41 3.91 2.09
CA PHE A 41 -10.78 4.18 3.37
C PHE A 41 -10.97 5.62 3.86
N GLU A 42 -11.35 6.55 2.98
CA GLU A 42 -11.70 7.94 3.36
C GLU A 42 -12.77 7.99 4.46
N LYS A 43 -13.72 7.04 4.44
CA LYS A 43 -14.77 6.94 5.47
C LYS A 43 -14.23 6.69 6.89
N TYR A 44 -13.04 6.12 6.99
CA TYR A 44 -12.40 5.80 8.27
C TYR A 44 -11.38 6.87 8.70
N LYS A 45 -11.06 7.83 7.82
CA LYS A 45 -10.07 8.88 8.08
C LYS A 45 -10.58 9.96 9.03
N ASN A 46 -11.90 10.15 9.12
CA ASN A 46 -12.55 11.18 9.95
C ASN A 46 -13.00 10.67 11.34
N ARG A 47 -12.52 9.50 11.77
CA ARG A 47 -12.92 8.89 13.06
C ARG A 47 -11.78 8.92 14.08
N ALA A 48 -10.90 9.91 13.97
CA ALA A 48 -9.76 10.17 14.85
C ALA A 48 -10.03 11.43 15.69
#